data_AF-A0A7R9L9Y2-F1
#
_entry.id   AF-A0A7R9L9Y2-F1
#
_cell.length_a   1.000
_cell.length_b   1.000
_cell.length_c   1.000
_cell.angle_alpha   90.00
_cell.angle_beta   90.00
_cell.angle_gamma   90.00
#
_symmetry.space_group_name_H-M   'P 1'
#
loop_
_entity.id
_entity.type
_entity.pdbx_description
1 polymer ?
#
loop_
_entity_poly.entity_id
_entity_poly.type
_entity_poly.pdbx_seq_one_letter_code
_entity_poly.pdbx_strand_id
1 'polypeptide(L)'
;MYNREIESVYEEQMLDSKRIYSQSWSRVLHYVLEMDKPFSQQRTLPEMNNMANMKLKDKDRQNIKDKFAGFNKEIEEIHRIQMSFAIPDLELRESLKQENKDYIIPKYKLFFEKYVNMNFTKNIDKYIKYTPERVALIIDSFFDSAA
;
A
#
# COMPACT_ATOMS: atom_id res chain seq x y z
N MET A 1 -19.56 36.47 -14.93
CA MET A 1 -18.94 36.97 -13.68
C MET A 1 -17.99 35.91 -13.18
N TYR A 2 -16.69 36.19 -13.20
CA TYR A 2 -15.67 35.32 -12.63
C TYR A 2 -15.67 35.53 -11.10
N ASN A 3 -15.97 34.49 -10.34
CA ASN A 3 -16.09 34.60 -8.89
C ASN A 3 -14.85 33.99 -8.24
N ARG A 4 -13.89 34.87 -7.92
CA ARG A 4 -12.56 34.53 -7.40
C ARG A 4 -12.62 33.77 -6.06
N GLU A 5 -13.67 33.97 -5.28
CA GLU A 5 -13.88 33.26 -4.02
C GLU A 5 -14.23 31.79 -4.26
N ILE A 6 -15.02 31.51 -5.30
CA ILE A 6 -15.41 30.14 -5.67
C ILE A 6 -14.19 29.36 -6.17
N GLU A 7 -13.37 29.99 -7.02
CA GLU A 7 -12.12 29.41 -7.49
C GLU A 7 -11.17 29.08 -6.33
N SER A 8 -10.98 30.02 -5.38
CA SER A 8 -10.16 29.78 -4.19
C SER A 8 -10.65 28.60 -3.34
N VAL A 9 -11.97 28.43 -3.21
CA VAL A 9 -12.55 27.30 -2.46
C VAL A 9 -12.30 25.97 -3.18
N TYR A 10 -12.47 25.93 -4.51
CA TYR A 10 -12.17 24.72 -5.29
C TYR A 10 -10.68 24.37 -5.26
N GLU A 11 -9.79 25.36 -5.38
CA GLU A 11 -8.35 25.16 -5.27
C GLU A 11 -7.98 24.59 -3.89
N GLU A 12 -8.54 25.13 -2.81
CA GLU A 12 -8.31 24.63 -1.45
C GLU A 12 -8.80 23.18 -1.29
N GLN A 13 -10.00 22.86 -1.78
CA GLN A 13 -10.55 21.50 -1.75
C GLN A 13 -9.72 20.51 -2.59
N MET A 14 -9.23 20.94 -3.75
CA MET A 14 -8.35 20.12 -4.60
C MET A 14 -7.01 19.85 -3.92
N LEU A 15 -6.44 20.86 -3.25
CA LEU A 15 -5.19 20.71 -2.51
C LEU A 15 -5.35 19.79 -1.30
N ASP A 16 -6.45 19.92 -0.54
CA ASP A 16 -6.70 19.06 0.61
C ASP A 16 -6.98 17.61 0.19
N SER A 17 -7.72 17.42 -0.90
CA SER A 17 -7.92 16.10 -1.52
C SER A 17 -6.59 15.46 -1.92
N LYS A 18 -5.70 16.21 -2.59
CA LYS A 18 -4.34 15.75 -2.95
C LYS A 18 -3.52 15.40 -1.70
N ARG A 19 -3.64 16.19 -0.63
CA ARG A 19 -2.94 15.95 0.64
C ARG A 19 -3.43 14.67 1.33
N ILE A 20 -4.74 14.51 1.51
CA ILE A 20 -5.35 13.32 2.11
C ILE A 20 -4.99 12.06 1.33
N TYR A 21 -4.97 12.17 0.00
CA TYR A 21 -4.60 11.09 -0.89
C TYR A 21 -3.14 10.64 -0.70
N SER A 22 -2.22 11.61 -0.71
CA SER A 22 -0.80 11.37 -0.48
C SER A 22 -0.54 10.75 0.91
N GLN A 23 -1.26 11.23 1.93
CA GLN A 23 -1.15 10.69 3.30
C GLN A 23 -1.67 9.26 3.40
N SER A 24 -2.78 8.93 2.74
CA SER A 24 -3.35 7.57 2.71
C SER A 24 -2.33 6.58 2.15
N TRP A 25 -1.73 6.89 1.00
CA TRP A 25 -0.70 6.03 0.40
C TRP A 25 0.58 5.98 1.23
N SER A 26 0.96 7.07 1.90
CA SER A 26 2.11 7.08 2.81
C SER A 26 1.96 6.10 3.98
N ARG A 27 0.74 5.92 4.50
CA ARG A 27 0.45 4.94 5.56
C ARG A 27 0.57 3.50 5.06
N VAL A 28 0.04 3.20 3.87
CA VAL A 28 0.21 1.88 3.24
C VAL A 28 1.70 1.61 3.03
N LEU A 29 2.43 2.59 2.49
CA LEU A 29 3.85 2.47 2.22
C LEU A 29 4.70 2.34 3.47
N HIS A 30 4.31 2.92 4.61
CA HIS A 30 5.05 2.77 5.85
C HIS A 30 5.29 1.30 6.20
N TYR A 31 4.28 0.44 6.06
CA TYR A 31 4.42 -0.99 6.36
C TYR A 31 5.23 -1.78 5.31
N VAL A 32 5.25 -1.29 4.06
CA VAL A 32 5.93 -1.93 2.93
C VAL A 32 7.39 -1.47 2.79
N LEU A 33 7.68 -0.20 3.05
CA LEU A 33 8.95 0.49 2.84
C LEU A 33 9.83 0.60 4.09
N GLU A 34 9.39 0.17 5.27
CA GLU A 34 10.30 -0.08 6.41
C GLU A 34 11.23 -1.31 6.16
N MET A 35 11.68 -1.47 4.92
CA MET A 35 12.70 -2.39 4.41
C MET A 35 14.12 -1.91 4.78
N ASP A 36 14.31 -0.61 5.03
CA ASP A 36 15.64 0.01 5.17
C ASP A 36 16.16 0.12 6.60
N LYS A 37 15.39 -0.29 7.62
CA LYS A 37 15.96 -0.47 8.96
C LYS A 37 16.64 -1.83 8.99
N PRO A 38 17.99 -1.90 8.99
CA PRO A 38 18.68 -3.18 9.03
C PRO A 38 18.20 -3.95 10.25
N PHE A 39 17.75 -5.18 9.99
CA PHE A 39 17.27 -6.10 11.01
C PHE A 39 18.45 -6.49 11.89
N SER A 40 18.72 -5.67 12.92
CA SER A 40 20.00 -5.63 13.66
C SER A 40 21.19 -5.33 12.74
N GLN A 41 22.03 -4.39 13.16
CA GLN A 41 23.33 -4.14 12.53
C GLN A 41 24.05 -5.48 12.32
N GLN A 42 24.68 -5.63 11.14
CA GLN A 42 25.61 -6.70 10.74
C GLN A 42 25.03 -7.87 9.92
N ARG A 43 24.62 -7.63 8.67
CA ARG A 43 24.63 -8.68 7.60
C ARG A 43 25.02 -8.08 6.26
N THR A 44 26.06 -8.63 5.65
CA THR A 44 26.64 -8.20 4.37
C THR A 44 25.86 -8.77 3.18
N LEU A 45 25.98 -8.13 2.02
CA LEU A 45 25.27 -8.44 0.76
C LEU A 45 25.31 -9.91 0.26
N PRO A 46 26.29 -10.78 0.58
CA PRO A 46 26.31 -12.16 0.07
C PRO A 46 25.24 -13.09 0.67
N GLU A 47 24.55 -12.70 1.76
CA GLU A 47 23.60 -13.58 2.47
C GLU A 47 22.15 -13.49 1.95
N MET A 48 21.85 -12.59 1.00
CA MET A 48 20.49 -12.42 0.47
C MET A 48 19.94 -13.64 -0.29
N ASN A 49 20.81 -14.48 -0.86
CA ASN A 49 20.39 -15.64 -1.65
C ASN A 49 19.87 -16.84 -0.81
N ASN A 50 20.00 -16.81 0.53
CA ASN A 50 19.66 -17.96 1.40
C ASN A 50 18.63 -17.64 2.52
N MET A 51 17.76 -16.62 2.34
CA MET A 51 16.76 -16.24 3.36
C MET A 51 15.72 -17.32 3.67
N ALA A 52 15.37 -18.19 2.71
CA ALA A 52 14.33 -19.21 2.89
C ALA A 52 14.70 -20.27 3.95
N ASN A 53 16.00 -20.48 4.20
CA ASN A 53 16.51 -21.49 5.14
C ASN A 53 17.00 -20.90 6.47
N MET A 54 16.89 -19.58 6.69
CA MET A 54 17.30 -18.97 7.96
C MET A 54 16.19 -19.05 9.01
N LYS A 55 16.52 -19.64 10.16
CA LYS A 55 15.65 -19.65 11.34
C LYS A 55 15.48 -18.22 11.87
N LEU A 56 14.33 -17.61 11.62
CA LEU A 56 14.00 -16.26 12.12
C LEU A 56 14.01 -16.22 13.65
N LYS A 57 14.37 -15.07 14.24
CA LYS A 57 14.16 -14.82 15.68
C LYS A 57 12.67 -14.49 15.94
N ASP A 58 12.19 -14.71 17.17
CA ASP A 58 10.77 -14.41 17.51
C ASP A 58 10.40 -12.94 17.29
N LYS A 59 11.32 -12.03 17.60
CA LYS A 59 11.15 -10.59 17.32
C LYS A 59 10.98 -10.33 15.82
N ASP A 60 11.74 -11.05 14.99
CA ASP A 60 11.68 -10.90 13.53
C ASP A 60 10.35 -11.40 12.99
N ARG A 61 9.89 -12.55 13.50
CA ARG A 61 8.57 -13.10 13.17
C ARG A 61 7.44 -12.13 13.55
N GLN A 62 7.52 -11.56 14.76
CA GLN A 62 6.50 -10.62 15.23
C GLN A 62 6.47 -9.36 14.37
N ASN A 63 7.63 -8.80 14.02
CA ASN A 63 7.69 -7.63 13.14
C ASN A 63 7.07 -7.89 11.76
N ILE A 64 7.33 -9.07 11.16
CA ILE A 64 6.73 -9.43 9.87
C ILE A 64 5.20 -9.51 9.99
N LYS A 65 4.68 -10.14 11.07
CA LYS A 65 3.24 -10.19 11.36
C LYS A 65 2.63 -8.80 11.49
N ASP A 66 3.28 -7.91 12.23
CA ASP A 66 2.79 -6.56 12.48
C ASP A 66 2.76 -5.74 11.18
N LYS A 67 3.75 -5.92 10.29
CA LYS A 67 3.78 -5.29 8.96
C LYS A 67 2.64 -5.76 8.06
N PHE A 68 2.42 -7.07 7.96
CA PHE A 68 1.29 -7.59 7.18
C PHE A 68 -0.05 -7.14 7.76
N ALA A 69 -0.21 -7.16 9.09
CA ALA A 69 -1.44 -6.71 9.74
C ALA A 69 -1.70 -5.21 9.51
N GLY A 70 -0.65 -4.38 9.61
CA GLY A 70 -0.72 -2.96 9.31
C GLY A 70 -1.07 -2.70 7.86
N PHE A 71 -0.40 -3.36 6.91
CA PHE A 71 -0.73 -3.27 5.49
C PHE A 71 -2.18 -3.64 5.21
N ASN A 72 -2.67 -4.76 5.76
CA ASN A 72 -4.05 -5.20 5.56
C ASN A 72 -5.06 -4.15 6.05
N LYS A 73 -4.80 -3.53 7.20
CA LYS A 73 -5.67 -2.46 7.73
C LYS A 73 -5.67 -1.24 6.82
N GLU A 74 -4.50 -0.77 6.40
CA GLU A 74 -4.41 0.45 5.60
C GLU A 74 -4.92 0.26 4.16
N ILE A 75 -4.76 -0.94 3.57
CA ILE A 75 -5.34 -1.23 2.24
C ILE A 75 -6.86 -1.37 2.30
N GLU A 76 -7.42 -1.93 3.38
CA GLU A 76 -8.87 -1.97 3.62
C GLU A 76 -9.43 -0.54 3.79
N GLU A 77 -8.73 0.33 4.53
CA GLU A 77 -9.16 1.71 4.76
C GLU A 77 -9.11 2.56 3.49
N ILE A 78 -8.02 2.47 2.70
CA ILE A 78 -7.95 3.21 1.44
C ILE A 78 -9.02 2.71 0.46
N HIS A 79 -9.27 1.40 0.38
CA HIS A 79 -10.35 0.86 -0.46
C HIS A 79 -11.70 1.45 -0.05
N ARG A 80 -12.04 1.43 1.24
CA ARG A 80 -13.29 2.02 1.77
C ARG A 80 -13.44 3.50 1.40
N ILE A 81 -12.38 4.29 1.54
CA ILE A 81 -12.38 5.72 1.21
C ILE A 81 -12.53 5.92 -0.31
N GLN A 82 -11.74 5.22 -1.11
CA GLN A 82 -11.71 5.40 -2.57
C GLN A 82 -13.01 4.92 -3.25
N MET A 83 -13.71 3.96 -2.66
CA MET A 83 -15.04 3.53 -3.09
C MET A 83 -16.13 4.58 -2.83
N SER A 84 -15.90 5.58 -1.97
CA SER A 84 -16.87 6.65 -1.70
C SER A 84 -16.82 7.80 -2.70
N PHE A 85 -15.75 7.88 -3.49
CA PHE A 85 -15.58 8.91 -4.51
C PHE A 85 -16.11 8.44 -5.87
N ALA A 86 -16.64 9.38 -6.66
CA ALA A 86 -17.01 9.16 -8.04
C ALA A 86 -16.24 10.15 -8.92
N ILE A 87 -15.52 9.64 -9.92
CA ILE A 87 -14.84 10.46 -10.93
C ILE A 87 -15.56 10.24 -12.26
N PRO A 88 -16.35 11.20 -12.76
CA PRO A 88 -17.18 11.00 -13.96
C PRO A 88 -16.35 10.88 -15.24
N ASP A 89 -15.19 11.53 -15.29
CA ASP A 89 -14.27 11.47 -16.42
C ASP A 89 -13.53 10.12 -16.45
N LEU A 90 -13.72 9.36 -17.53
CA LEU A 90 -13.18 8.02 -17.67
C LEU A 90 -11.65 8.02 -17.82
N GLU A 91 -11.11 8.94 -18.61
CA GLU A 91 -9.67 9.00 -18.89
C GLU A 91 -8.88 9.35 -17.62
N LEU A 92 -9.36 10.34 -16.87
CA LEU A 92 -8.80 10.72 -15.58
C LEU A 92 -8.92 9.58 -14.57
N ARG A 93 -10.06 8.89 -14.51
CA ARG A 93 -10.27 7.76 -13.59
C ARG A 93 -9.25 6.65 -13.87
N GLU A 94 -9.11 6.25 -15.12
CA GLU A 94 -8.19 5.17 -15.51
C GLU A 94 -6.72 5.59 -15.34
N SER A 95 -6.36 6.84 -15.66
CA SER A 95 -5.01 7.38 -15.39
C SER A 95 -4.67 7.31 -13.91
N LEU A 96 -5.57 7.75 -13.02
CA LEU A 96 -5.35 7.71 -11.57
C LEU A 96 -5.23 6.27 -11.05
N LYS A 97 -6.07 5.34 -11.53
CA LYS A 97 -5.95 3.92 -11.20
C LYS A 97 -4.59 3.36 -11.63
N GLN A 98 -4.11 3.71 -12.82
CA GLN A 98 -2.82 3.25 -13.33
C GLN A 98 -1.65 3.85 -12.54
N GLU A 99 -1.64 5.15 -12.31
CA GLU A 99 -0.62 5.83 -11.50
C GLU A 99 -0.52 5.24 -10.09
N ASN A 100 -1.65 4.91 -9.46
CA ASN A 100 -1.66 4.22 -8.18
C ASN A 100 -1.01 2.86 -8.23
N LYS A 101 -1.36 2.05 -9.23
CA LYS A 101 -0.79 0.71 -9.40
C LYS A 101 0.73 0.80 -9.59
N ASP A 102 1.18 1.68 -10.47
CA ASP A 102 2.61 1.90 -10.74
C ASP A 102 3.36 2.39 -9.49
N TYR A 103 2.67 3.15 -8.64
CA TYR A 103 3.24 3.63 -7.39
C TYR A 103 3.35 2.53 -6.31
N ILE A 104 2.31 1.71 -6.12
CA ILE A 104 2.21 0.78 -4.97
C ILE A 104 2.62 -0.66 -5.27
N ILE A 105 2.26 -1.20 -6.44
CA ILE A 105 2.41 -2.62 -6.76
C ILE A 105 3.86 -3.06 -6.77
N PRO A 106 4.81 -2.34 -7.40
CA PRO A 106 6.22 -2.75 -7.38
C PRO A 106 6.78 -2.86 -5.96
N LYS A 107 6.40 -1.93 -5.08
CA LYS A 107 6.87 -1.88 -3.69
C LYS A 107 6.26 -3.02 -2.87
N TYR A 108 4.95 -3.25 -3.01
CA TYR A 108 4.27 -4.33 -2.32
C TYR A 108 4.75 -5.71 -2.80
N LYS A 109 4.98 -5.88 -4.10
CA LYS A 109 5.51 -7.11 -4.68
C LYS A 109 6.86 -7.50 -4.06
N LEU A 110 7.79 -6.54 -3.95
CA LEU A 110 9.09 -6.77 -3.29
C LEU A 110 8.93 -7.20 -1.83
N PHE A 111 8.02 -6.56 -1.08
CA PHE A 111 7.70 -6.92 0.29
C PHE A 111 7.11 -8.34 0.38
N PHE A 112 6.13 -8.65 -0.48
CA PHE A 112 5.46 -9.94 -0.53
C PHE A 112 6.44 -11.08 -0.85
N GLU A 113 7.19 -10.98 -1.95
CA GLU A 113 8.14 -12.01 -2.40
C GLU A 113 9.22 -12.31 -1.35
N LYS A 114 9.64 -11.29 -0.61
CA LYS A 114 10.62 -11.43 0.47
C LYS A 114 10.09 -12.28 1.62
N TYR A 115 8.85 -12.06 2.06
CA TYR A 115 8.34 -12.64 3.31
C TYR A 115 7.42 -13.85 3.11
N VAL A 116 6.84 -14.05 1.91
CA VAL A 116 5.86 -15.12 1.66
C VAL A 116 6.42 -16.52 1.90
N ASN A 117 7.70 -16.74 1.57
CA ASN A 117 8.36 -18.03 1.76
C ASN A 117 9.07 -18.17 3.13
N MET A 118 8.93 -17.17 4.01
CA MET A 118 9.55 -17.23 5.34
C MET A 118 8.63 -17.91 6.35
N ASN A 119 9.21 -18.75 7.23
CA ASN A 119 8.48 -19.40 8.32
C ASN A 119 8.24 -18.43 9.52
N PHE A 120 7.52 -17.33 9.28
CA PHE A 120 7.23 -16.32 10.30
C PHE A 120 5.95 -16.61 11.12
N THR A 121 5.05 -17.43 10.61
CA THR A 121 3.77 -17.79 11.24
C THR A 121 3.35 -19.21 10.87
N LYS A 122 2.53 -19.84 11.72
CA LYS A 122 1.84 -21.10 11.40
C LYS A 122 0.49 -20.88 10.71
N ASN A 123 -0.06 -19.67 10.79
CA ASN A 123 -1.31 -19.27 10.15
C ASN A 123 -0.99 -18.16 9.15
N ILE A 124 -0.70 -18.55 7.91
CA ILE A 124 -0.25 -17.65 6.85
C ILE A 124 -1.42 -16.79 6.36
N ASP A 125 -2.59 -17.40 6.13
CA ASP A 125 -3.80 -16.75 5.59
C ASP A 125 -4.29 -15.59 6.46
N LYS A 126 -4.05 -15.64 7.78
CA LYS A 126 -4.36 -14.53 8.68
C LYS A 126 -3.59 -13.25 8.36
N TYR A 127 -2.35 -13.37 7.88
CA TYR A 127 -1.45 -12.23 7.66
C TYR A 127 -1.32 -11.88 6.19
N ILE A 128 -1.14 -12.88 5.31
CA ILE A 128 -1.02 -12.68 3.87
C ILE A 128 -2.41 -12.78 3.23
N LYS A 129 -3.24 -11.74 3.42
CA LYS A 129 -4.61 -11.71 2.88
C LYS A 129 -4.68 -11.36 1.39
N TYR A 130 -3.71 -10.58 0.91
CA TYR A 130 -3.73 -9.99 -0.41
C TYR A 130 -2.45 -10.35 -1.15
N THR A 131 -2.56 -10.89 -2.37
CA THR A 131 -1.42 -10.98 -3.29
C THR A 131 -1.25 -9.66 -4.02
N PRO A 132 -0.09 -9.39 -4.67
CA PRO A 132 0.08 -8.20 -5.50
C PRO A 132 -1.03 -8.04 -6.56
N GLU A 133 -1.46 -9.14 -7.17
CA GLU A 133 -2.56 -9.17 -8.14
C GLU A 133 -3.88 -8.78 -7.47
N ARG A 134 -4.14 -9.27 -6.25
CA ARG A 134 -5.35 -8.90 -5.51
C ARG A 134 -5.35 -7.42 -5.12
N VAL A 135 -4.20 -6.85 -4.76
CA VAL A 135 -4.06 -5.41 -4.49
C VAL A 135 -4.33 -4.60 -5.76
N ALA A 136 -3.84 -5.05 -6.93
CA ALA A 136 -4.13 -4.38 -8.20
C ALA A 136 -5.64 -4.38 -8.50
N LEU A 137 -6.33 -5.51 -8.30
CA LEU A 137 -7.78 -5.60 -8.48
C LEU A 137 -8.58 -4.71 -7.51
N ILE A 138 -8.08 -4.51 -6.29
CA ILE A 138 -8.67 -3.56 -5.32
C ILE A 138 -8.59 -2.13 -5.88
N ILE A 139 -7.46 -1.76 -6.47
CA ILE A 139 -7.25 -0.42 -7.06
C ILE A 139 -8.10 -0.26 -8.33
N ASP A 140 -8.24 -1.31 -9.12
CA ASP A 140 -9.09 -1.29 -10.32
C ASP A 140 -10.57 -1.02 -9.98
N SER A 141 -11.01 -1.33 -8.75
CA SER A 141 -12.37 -1.02 -8.30
C SER A 141 -12.52 0.41 -7.74
N PHE A 142 -11.47 1.21 -7.62
CA PHE A 142 -11.56 2.55 -7.04
C PHE A 142 -12.45 3.46 -7.89
N PHE A 143 -13.09 4.44 -7.26
CA PHE A 143 -13.93 5.44 -7.93
C PHE A 143 -15.16 4.90 -8.64
N ASP A 144 -15.49 3.61 -8.47
CA ASP A 144 -16.65 2.94 -9.08
C ASP A 144 -17.94 3.15 -8.28
N SER A 145 -18.00 4.21 -7.46
CA SER A 145 -19.25 4.69 -6.86
C SER A 145 -20.25 4.95 -8.00
N ALA A 146 -21.20 4.04 -8.16
CA ALA A 146 -22.27 4.17 -9.12
C ALA A 146 -23.08 5.43 -8.78
N ALA A 147 -22.97 6.45 -9.63
CA ALA A 147 -23.96 7.50 -9.72
C ALA A 147 -25.27 6.91 -10.27
#